data_AF-A0AAU0NU71-F1
#
_entry.id   AF-A0AAU0NU71-F1
#
_cell.length_a   1.000
_cell.length_b   1.000
_cell.length_c   1.000
_cell.angle_alpha   90.00
_cell.angle_beta   90.00
_cell.angle_gamma   90.00
#
_symmetry.space_group_name_H-M   'P 1'
#
loop_
_entity.id
_entity.type
_entity.pdbx_description
1 polymer ?
#
loop_
_entity_poly.entity_id
_entity_poly.type
_entity_poly.pdbx_seq_one_letter_code
_entity_poly.pdbx_strand_id
1 'polypeptide(L)'
;MIRSFYIDIPNNKKDNFFVLYIYILQKVFKYLIVPLLVLITLVLCVHKDLLKTTNIPNIFICIFLILLSITLEETFHASMLIIQGRGNQVKSLRFDSIQFKKIKICIGVSVYFNGEFTSNDILYISLAGPIMSLLFGLISFLIISVLIVIFVHKIQLTYFFILFLGLLMVGMFSLVPFNKFFIKTDGYKVYELIKKYKITPKNIVKTISMILKYCLIFVFRSLKVT
;
A
#
# COMPACT_ATOMS: atom_id res chain seq x y z
N MET A 1 -22.42 -5.33 7.81
CA MET A 1 -21.74 -4.52 8.85
C MET A 1 -20.24 -4.72 8.71
N ILE A 2 -19.47 -3.63 8.53
CA ILE A 2 -18.00 -3.71 8.50
C ILE A 2 -17.50 -3.88 9.93
N ARG A 3 -16.65 -4.88 10.16
CA ARG A 3 -15.97 -5.13 11.44
C ARG A 3 -14.47 -5.02 11.23
N SER A 4 -13.78 -4.41 12.18
CA SER A 4 -12.31 -4.29 12.13
C SER A 4 -11.67 -5.18 13.19
N PHE A 5 -10.52 -5.76 12.89
CA PHE A 5 -9.68 -6.43 13.88
C PHE A 5 -8.25 -5.90 13.79
N TYR A 6 -7.53 -6.00 14.90
CA TYR A 6 -6.23 -5.38 15.08
C TYR A 6 -5.16 -6.43 15.33
N ILE A 7 -3.98 -6.21 14.73
CA ILE A 7 -2.78 -7.01 14.97
C ILE A 7 -1.67 -6.07 15.36
N ASP A 8 -1.22 -6.15 16.60
CA ASP A 8 -0.19 -5.25 17.12
C ASP A 8 1.12 -5.36 16.32
N ILE A 9 1.78 -4.22 16.16
CA ILE A 9 3.11 -4.10 15.54
C ILE A 9 4.12 -4.03 16.69
N PRO A 10 4.95 -5.07 16.90
CA PRO A 10 5.92 -5.09 17.98
C PRO A 10 6.94 -3.96 17.84
N ASN A 11 7.37 -3.38 18.98
CA ASN A 11 8.29 -2.23 18.97
C ASN A 11 9.62 -2.55 18.29
N ASN A 12 10.18 -3.74 18.51
CA ASN A 12 11.44 -4.18 17.88
C ASN A 12 11.36 -4.30 16.35
N LYS A 13 10.16 -4.27 15.76
CA LYS A 13 10.00 -4.26 14.29
C LYS A 13 10.08 -2.86 13.70
N LYS A 14 9.91 -1.81 14.51
CA LYS A 14 9.79 -0.42 14.04
C LYS A 14 11.14 0.27 13.81
N ASP A 15 12.21 -0.29 14.38
CA ASP A 15 13.55 0.31 14.32
C ASP A 15 14.22 0.19 12.95
N ASN A 16 13.75 -0.75 12.12
CA ASN A 16 14.30 -1.02 10.79
C ASN A 16 13.16 -1.15 9.75
N PHE A 17 13.29 -0.42 8.65
CA PHE A 17 12.30 -0.40 7.58
C PHE A 17 12.02 -1.79 6.99
N PHE A 18 13.05 -2.59 6.71
CA PHE A 18 12.88 -3.91 6.09
C PHE A 18 12.25 -4.90 7.05
N VAL A 19 12.61 -4.83 8.33
CA VAL A 19 12.00 -5.67 9.36
C VAL A 19 10.51 -5.33 9.52
N LEU A 20 10.15 -4.05 9.51
CA LEU A 20 8.77 -3.59 9.51
C LEU A 20 8.03 -4.05 8.26
N TYR A 21 8.63 -3.84 7.09
CA TYR A 21 8.08 -4.22 5.79
C TYR A 21 7.77 -5.72 5.72
N ILE A 22 8.73 -6.58 6.08
CA ILE A 22 8.54 -8.04 6.09
C ILE A 22 7.44 -8.43 7.08
N TYR A 23 7.39 -7.80 8.26
CA TYR A 23 6.33 -8.07 9.23
C TYR A 23 4.95 -7.73 8.66
N ILE A 24 4.77 -6.54 8.09
CA ILE A 24 3.51 -6.11 7.48
C ILE A 24 3.16 -7.03 6.31
N LEU A 25 4.12 -7.36 5.45
CA LEU A 25 3.96 -8.28 4.31
C LEU A 25 3.38 -9.61 4.76
N GLN A 26 3.96 -10.24 5.78
CA GLN A 26 3.49 -11.52 6.31
C GLN A 26 2.05 -11.44 6.83
N LYS A 27 1.67 -10.34 7.49
CA LYS A 27 0.30 -10.16 8.00
C LYS A 27 -0.67 -9.89 6.85
N VAL A 28 -0.34 -8.99 5.93
CA VAL A 28 -1.15 -8.69 4.73
C VAL A 28 -1.41 -9.98 3.96
N PHE A 29 -0.37 -10.77 3.68
CA PHE A 29 -0.50 -12.04 2.97
C PHE A 29 -1.40 -13.01 3.74
N LYS A 30 -1.17 -13.21 5.04
CA LYS A 30 -1.98 -14.14 5.84
C LYS A 30 -3.47 -13.79 5.85
N TYR A 31 -3.83 -12.50 5.92
CA TYR A 31 -5.20 -12.07 6.17
C TYR A 31 -5.96 -11.54 4.93
N LEU A 32 -5.27 -11.15 3.85
CA LEU A 32 -5.89 -10.71 2.59
C LEU A 32 -5.82 -11.77 1.48
N ILE A 33 -4.76 -12.58 1.36
CA ILE A 33 -4.64 -13.56 0.26
C ILE A 33 -5.66 -14.67 0.40
N VAL A 34 -5.82 -15.25 1.59
CA VAL A 34 -6.69 -16.42 1.76
C VAL A 34 -8.15 -16.10 1.35
N PRO A 35 -8.76 -14.97 1.76
CA PRO A 35 -10.08 -14.58 1.26
C PRO A 35 -10.12 -14.27 -0.24
N LEU A 36 -9.09 -13.62 -0.79
CA LEU A 36 -9.00 -13.29 -2.21
C LEU A 36 -8.92 -14.56 -3.07
N LEU A 37 -8.12 -15.55 -2.67
CA LEU A 37 -8.01 -16.83 -3.37
C LEU A 37 -9.34 -17.57 -3.40
N VAL A 38 -10.06 -17.61 -2.28
CA VAL A 38 -11.40 -18.22 -2.23
C VAL A 38 -12.38 -17.50 -3.15
N LEU A 39 -12.36 -16.17 -3.20
CA LEU A 39 -13.22 -15.39 -4.09
C LEU A 39 -12.89 -15.64 -5.56
N ILE A 40 -11.60 -15.68 -5.91
CA ILE A 40 -11.14 -15.98 -7.28
C ILE A 40 -11.58 -17.39 -7.66
N THR A 41 -11.37 -18.40 -6.81
CA THR A 41 -11.84 -19.76 -7.07
C THR A 41 -13.35 -19.79 -7.31
N LEU A 42 -14.15 -19.08 -6.52
CA LEU A 42 -15.60 -19.00 -6.70
C LEU A 42 -15.99 -18.34 -8.03
N VAL A 43 -15.36 -17.21 -8.39
CA VAL A 43 -15.62 -16.51 -9.67
C VAL A 43 -15.21 -17.39 -10.86
N LEU A 44 -14.06 -18.04 -10.77
CA LEU A 44 -13.56 -18.99 -11.78
C LEU A 44 -14.47 -20.22 -11.91
N CYS A 45 -15.09 -20.69 -10.83
CA CYS A 45 -16.09 -21.78 -10.89
C CYS A 45 -17.38 -21.37 -11.63
N VAL A 46 -17.79 -20.10 -11.55
CA VAL A 46 -19.01 -19.58 -12.19
C VAL A 46 -18.77 -19.21 -13.66
N HIS A 47 -17.60 -18.65 -13.99
CA HIS A 47 -17.25 -18.19 -15.34
C HIS A 47 -16.16 -19.07 -15.94
N LYS A 48 -16.54 -20.26 -16.42
CA LYS A 48 -15.60 -21.25 -16.97
C LYS A 48 -14.78 -20.71 -18.16
N ASP A 49 -15.28 -19.72 -18.88
CA ASP A 49 -14.60 -19.12 -20.03
C ASP A 49 -13.37 -18.27 -19.65
N LEU A 50 -13.28 -17.84 -18.37
CA LEU A 50 -12.09 -17.19 -17.81
C LEU A 50 -10.98 -18.20 -17.46
N LEU A 51 -11.26 -19.51 -17.44
CA LEU A 51 -10.31 -20.60 -17.19
C LEU A 51 -9.45 -20.94 -18.42
N LYS A 52 -9.10 -19.96 -19.25
CA LYS A 52 -7.96 -20.18 -20.14
C LYS A 52 -6.71 -20.26 -19.26
N THR A 53 -5.99 -21.38 -19.32
CA THR A 53 -4.80 -21.67 -18.50
C THR A 53 -3.74 -20.56 -18.55
N THR A 54 -3.74 -19.76 -19.63
CA THR A 54 -2.86 -18.60 -19.81
C THR A 54 -3.25 -17.36 -18.98
N ASN A 55 -4.52 -17.20 -18.58
CA ASN A 55 -4.98 -16.02 -17.85
C ASN A 55 -4.85 -16.16 -16.33
N ILE A 56 -4.87 -17.39 -15.83
CA ILE A 56 -4.80 -17.66 -14.39
C ILE A 56 -3.48 -17.12 -13.79
N PRO A 57 -2.28 -17.45 -14.30
CA PRO A 57 -1.03 -16.91 -13.76
C PRO A 57 -0.99 -15.37 -13.74
N ASN A 58 -1.54 -14.72 -14.76
CA ASN A 58 -1.59 -13.26 -14.86
C ASN A 58 -2.45 -12.62 -13.76
N ILE A 59 -3.60 -13.23 -13.44
CA ILE A 59 -4.46 -12.78 -12.34
C ILE A 59 -3.74 -12.95 -11.00
N PHE A 60 -3.10 -14.10 -10.77
CA PHE A 60 -2.33 -14.35 -9.55
C PHE A 60 -1.17 -13.36 -9.38
N ILE A 61 -0.40 -13.10 -10.45
CA ILE A 61 0.69 -12.12 -10.45
C ILE A 61 0.15 -10.72 -10.16
N CYS A 62 -0.93 -10.31 -10.81
CA CYS A 62 -1.54 -8.99 -10.59
C CYS A 62 -1.93 -8.80 -9.12
N ILE A 63 -2.59 -9.80 -8.52
CA ILE A 63 -3.04 -9.73 -7.13
C ILE A 63 -1.87 -9.72 -6.16
N PHE A 64 -0.84 -10.54 -6.42
CA PHE A 64 0.38 -10.53 -5.65
C PHE A 64 1.06 -9.14 -5.67
N LEU A 65 1.14 -8.51 -6.85
CA LEU A 65 1.70 -7.16 -7.00
C LEU A 65 0.86 -6.10 -6.27
N ILE A 66 -0.48 -6.18 -6.34
CA ILE A 66 -1.37 -5.28 -5.58
C ILE A 66 -1.09 -5.38 -4.08
N LEU A 67 -0.93 -6.60 -3.56
CA LEU A 67 -0.66 -6.81 -2.13
C LEU A 67 0.72 -6.32 -1.71
N LEU A 68 1.73 -6.45 -2.58
CA LEU A 68 3.04 -5.83 -2.37
C LEU A 68 2.92 -4.30 -2.32
N SER A 69 2.16 -3.70 -3.24
CA SER A 69 1.95 -2.25 -3.29
C SER A 69 1.22 -1.73 -2.05
N ILE A 70 0.16 -2.43 -1.61
CA ILE A 70 -0.52 -2.15 -0.33
C ILE A 70 0.45 -2.25 0.85
N THR A 71 1.28 -3.30 0.88
CA THR A 71 2.25 -3.49 1.96
C THR A 71 3.26 -2.34 2.01
N LEU A 72 3.77 -1.92 0.86
CA LEU A 72 4.69 -0.78 0.76
C LEU A 72 4.03 0.50 1.28
N GLU A 73 2.81 0.79 0.82
CA GLU A 73 2.04 1.97 1.21
C GLU A 73 1.85 2.05 2.73
N GLU A 74 1.34 0.97 3.35
CA GLU A 74 1.14 0.90 4.81
C GLU A 74 2.46 0.99 5.58
N THR A 75 3.53 0.39 5.06
CA THR A 75 4.86 0.51 5.67
C THR A 75 5.33 1.96 5.69
N PHE A 76 5.09 2.73 4.63
CA PHE A 76 5.48 4.14 4.58
C PHE A 76 4.57 5.05 5.41
N HIS A 77 3.28 4.73 5.55
CA HIS A 77 2.42 5.38 6.55
C HIS A 77 2.97 5.22 7.97
N ALA A 78 3.35 4.00 8.35
CA ALA A 78 4.01 3.75 9.64
C ALA A 78 5.37 4.45 9.75
N SER A 79 6.18 4.38 8.69
CA SER A 79 7.54 4.93 8.68
C SER A 79 7.55 6.44 8.88
N MET A 80 6.60 7.18 8.31
CA MET A 80 6.55 8.63 8.47
C MET A 80 6.40 9.03 9.95
N LEU A 81 5.57 8.32 10.71
CA LEU A 81 5.42 8.55 12.15
C LEU A 81 6.65 8.17 12.95
N ILE A 82 7.31 7.07 12.57
CA ILE A 82 8.58 6.65 13.19
C ILE A 82 9.65 7.74 12.97
N ILE A 83 9.76 8.26 11.75
CA ILE A 83 10.72 9.32 11.41
C ILE A 83 10.43 10.62 12.15
N GLN A 84 9.15 10.93 12.42
CA GLN A 84 8.73 12.06 13.25
C GLN A 84 9.03 11.87 14.75
N GLY A 85 9.65 10.76 15.16
CA GLY A 85 9.95 10.47 16.57
C GLY A 85 8.75 9.94 17.35
N ARG A 86 7.67 9.55 16.66
CA ARG A 86 6.40 9.09 17.26
C ARG A 86 6.14 7.60 16.98
N GLY A 87 7.19 6.80 16.85
CA GLY A 87 7.08 5.36 16.54
C GLY A 87 6.32 4.54 17.60
N ASN A 88 6.29 5.00 18.85
CA ASN A 88 5.44 4.43 19.91
C ASN A 88 3.94 4.55 19.61
N GLN A 89 3.54 5.51 18.76
CA GLN A 89 2.15 5.72 18.34
C GLN A 89 1.72 4.79 17.18
N VAL A 90 2.65 4.05 16.57
CA VAL A 90 2.35 3.02 15.56
C VAL A 90 1.92 1.74 16.28
N LYS A 91 0.63 1.55 16.53
CA LYS A 91 0.18 0.48 17.44
C LYS A 91 -0.03 -0.87 16.75
N SER A 92 -0.82 -0.89 15.68
CA SER A 92 -1.33 -2.14 15.10
C SER A 92 -1.67 -1.99 13.63
N LEU A 93 -1.76 -3.09 12.90
CA LEU A 93 -2.46 -3.16 11.62
C LEU A 93 -3.95 -3.38 11.88
N ARG A 94 -4.80 -2.51 11.34
CA ARG A 94 -6.24 -2.66 11.30
C ARG A 94 -6.64 -3.31 10.00
N PHE A 95 -7.32 -4.45 10.10
CA PHE A 95 -7.92 -5.14 8.96
C PHE A 95 -9.42 -4.93 8.99
N ASP A 96 -9.94 -4.27 7.97
CA ASP A 96 -11.37 -4.06 7.79
C ASP A 96 -11.96 -5.26 7.05
N SER A 97 -13.06 -5.78 7.58
CA SER A 97 -13.67 -6.99 7.07
C SER A 97 -15.18 -6.89 6.96
N ILE A 98 -15.72 -7.54 5.93
CA ILE A 98 -17.15 -7.76 5.78
C ILE A 98 -17.44 -9.21 6.15
N GLN A 99 -18.35 -9.39 7.10
CA GLN A 99 -18.83 -10.70 7.49
C GLN A 99 -20.07 -11.07 6.67
N PHE A 100 -19.97 -12.11 5.86
CA PHE A 100 -21.09 -12.74 5.17
C PHE A 100 -21.33 -14.13 5.79
N LYS A 101 -22.40 -14.26 6.59
CA LYS A 101 -22.70 -15.48 7.36
C LYS A 101 -21.49 -15.90 8.21
N LYS A 102 -20.86 -17.05 7.90
CA LYS A 102 -19.67 -17.59 8.58
C LYS A 102 -18.33 -17.19 7.93
N ILE A 103 -18.35 -16.53 6.76
CA ILE A 103 -17.15 -16.14 6.01
C ILE A 103 -16.80 -14.68 6.33
N LYS A 104 -15.54 -14.43 6.67
CA LYS A 104 -14.99 -13.10 6.92
C LYS A 104 -14.06 -12.74 5.77
N ILE A 105 -14.41 -11.70 5.00
CA ILE A 105 -13.63 -11.22 3.86
C ILE A 105 -12.96 -9.92 4.28
N CYS A 106 -11.63 -9.91 4.29
CA CYS A 106 -10.86 -8.68 4.49
C CYS A 106 -10.94 -7.83 3.22
N ILE A 107 -11.36 -6.58 3.38
CA ILE A 107 -11.54 -5.61 2.29
C ILE A 107 -10.47 -4.52 2.28
N GLY A 108 -9.70 -4.41 3.36
CA GLY A 108 -8.63 -3.43 3.47
C GLY A 108 -7.73 -3.69 4.66
N VAL A 109 -6.54 -3.12 4.59
CA VAL A 109 -5.58 -3.02 5.69
C VAL A 109 -5.22 -1.56 5.83
N SER A 110 -5.00 -1.11 7.06
CA SER A 110 -4.47 0.22 7.37
C SER A 110 -3.59 0.14 8.61
N VAL A 111 -2.58 0.99 8.74
CA VAL A 111 -1.89 1.16 10.00
C VAL A 111 -2.77 1.98 10.96
N TYR A 112 -3.04 1.41 12.12
CA TYR A 112 -3.72 2.09 13.22
C TYR A 112 -2.71 2.75 14.15
N PHE A 113 -2.94 4.04 14.38
CA PHE A 113 -2.13 4.87 15.22
C PHE A 113 -2.88 5.23 16.51
N ASN A 114 -2.20 5.15 17.66
CA ASN A 114 -2.73 5.63 18.94
C ASN A 114 -2.08 6.97 19.31
N GLY A 115 -2.83 8.05 19.12
CA GLY A 115 -2.37 9.37 19.50
C GLY A 115 -3.20 10.48 18.86
N GLU A 116 -2.97 11.70 19.33
CA GLU A 116 -3.51 12.90 18.71
C GLU A 116 -2.51 13.44 17.68
N PHE A 117 -3.00 13.67 16.47
CA PHE A 117 -2.21 14.11 15.33
C PHE A 117 -2.61 15.53 14.94
N THR A 118 -1.61 16.38 14.77
CA THR A 118 -1.82 17.71 14.20
C THR A 118 -2.22 17.56 12.73
N SER A 119 -2.82 18.61 12.17
CA SER A 119 -3.16 18.62 10.74
C SER A 119 -1.94 18.45 9.83
N ASN A 120 -0.78 18.92 10.26
CA ASN A 120 0.47 18.69 9.55
C ASN A 120 0.88 17.21 9.62
N ASP A 121 0.81 16.58 10.78
CA ASP A 121 1.10 15.14 10.92
C ASP A 121 0.23 14.31 9.98
N ILE A 122 -1.09 14.58 9.98
CA ILE A 122 -2.03 13.88 9.10
C ILE A 122 -1.67 14.10 7.63
N LEU A 123 -1.26 15.31 7.24
CA LEU A 123 -0.83 15.60 5.87
C LEU A 123 0.39 14.76 5.48
N TYR A 124 1.44 14.74 6.32
CA TYR A 124 2.65 13.95 6.07
C TYR A 124 2.34 12.46 6.00
N ILE A 125 1.59 11.93 6.97
CA ILE A 125 1.24 10.52 7.03
C ILE A 125 0.42 10.13 5.81
N SER A 126 -0.66 10.86 5.50
CA SER A 126 -1.57 10.55 4.40
C SER A 126 -0.88 10.63 3.03
N LEU A 127 0.13 11.49 2.87
CA LEU A 127 0.90 11.57 1.63
C LEU A 127 2.05 10.55 1.55
N ALA A 128 2.63 10.15 2.70
CA ALA A 128 3.83 9.32 2.72
C ALA A 128 3.63 7.95 2.07
N GLY A 129 2.54 7.26 2.41
CA GLY A 129 2.21 5.96 1.84
C GLY A 129 2.12 6.01 0.31
N PRO A 130 1.16 6.76 -0.26
CA PRO A 130 0.92 6.78 -1.70
C PRO A 130 2.10 7.33 -2.51
N ILE A 131 2.82 8.34 -2.01
CA ILE A 131 3.97 8.90 -2.74
C ILE A 131 5.13 7.90 -2.81
N MET A 132 5.44 7.26 -1.68
CA MET A 132 6.55 6.32 -1.62
C MET A 132 6.19 5.01 -2.32
N SER A 133 4.94 4.54 -2.25
CA SER A 133 4.47 3.37 -3.01
C SER A 133 4.57 3.64 -4.52
N LEU A 134 4.17 4.83 -4.99
CA LEU A 134 4.38 5.25 -6.38
C LEU A 134 5.86 5.34 -6.77
N LEU A 135 6.71 5.92 -5.91
CA LEU A 135 8.15 6.00 -6.18
C LEU A 135 8.76 4.62 -6.39
N PHE A 136 8.53 3.71 -5.44
CA PHE A 136 9.06 2.34 -5.52
C PHE A 136 8.41 1.55 -6.66
N GLY A 137 7.13 1.79 -6.96
CA GLY A 137 6.44 1.23 -8.12
C GLY A 137 7.04 1.71 -9.43
N LEU A 138 7.37 2.99 -9.57
CA LEU A 138 8.02 3.56 -10.76
C LEU A 138 9.44 3.04 -10.94
N ILE A 139 10.22 2.95 -9.85
CA ILE A 139 11.57 2.36 -9.87
C ILE A 139 11.49 0.90 -10.31
N SER A 140 10.58 0.12 -9.73
CA SER A 140 10.37 -1.30 -10.07
C SER A 140 9.94 -1.46 -11.51
N PHE A 141 8.99 -0.63 -11.98
CA PHE A 141 8.54 -0.62 -13.36
C PHE A 141 9.70 -0.31 -14.31
N LEU A 142 10.54 0.69 -14.00
CA LEU A 142 11.67 1.06 -14.83
C LEU A 142 12.74 -0.04 -14.89
N ILE A 143 13.11 -0.62 -13.75
CA ILE A 143 14.07 -1.73 -13.68
C ILE A 143 13.57 -2.92 -14.52
N ILE A 144 12.31 -3.31 -14.30
CA ILE A 144 11.73 -4.44 -15.03
C ILE A 144 11.65 -4.13 -16.53
N SER A 145 11.23 -2.92 -16.92
CA SER A 145 11.19 -2.49 -18.32
C SER A 145 12.57 -2.59 -18.99
N VAL A 146 13.63 -2.16 -18.31
CA VAL A 146 15.00 -2.23 -18.81
C VAL A 146 15.48 -3.69 -18.94
N LEU A 147 15.26 -4.51 -17.91
CA LEU A 147 15.59 -5.94 -17.96
C LEU A 147 14.86 -6.64 -19.12
N ILE A 148 13.60 -6.30 -19.33
CA ILE A 148 12.79 -6.83 -20.43
C ILE A 148 13.39 -6.46 -21.79
N VAL A 149 13.74 -5.18 -21.99
CA VAL A 149 14.33 -4.72 -23.26
C VAL A 149 15.67 -5.41 -23.54
N ILE A 150 16.47 -5.65 -22.49
CA ILE A 150 17.80 -6.28 -22.60
C ILE A 150 17.71 -7.80 -22.83
N PHE A 151 16.83 -8.50 -22.11
CA PHE A 151 16.83 -9.97 -22.07
C PHE A 151 15.73 -10.62 -22.92
N VAL A 152 14.66 -9.91 -23.26
CA VAL A 152 13.49 -10.48 -23.93
C VAL A 152 12.94 -9.51 -24.98
N HIS A 153 13.46 -9.61 -26.21
CA HIS A 153 13.00 -8.80 -27.35
C HIS A 153 11.53 -9.02 -27.77
N LYS A 154 10.77 -9.89 -27.07
CA LYS A 154 9.37 -10.21 -27.36
C LYS A 154 8.54 -10.27 -26.08
N ILE A 155 8.32 -9.14 -25.42
CA ILE A 155 7.35 -9.06 -24.34
C ILE A 155 6.03 -8.52 -24.84
N GLN A 156 4.96 -9.26 -24.53
CA GLN A 156 3.59 -8.87 -24.80
C GLN A 156 3.21 -7.68 -23.92
N LEU A 157 2.58 -6.67 -24.53
CA LEU A 157 2.05 -5.46 -23.87
C LEU A 157 1.24 -5.77 -22.61
N THR A 158 0.60 -6.94 -22.56
CA THR A 158 -0.15 -7.47 -21.42
C THR A 158 0.66 -7.52 -20.13
N TYR A 159 1.95 -7.92 -20.17
CA TYR A 159 2.78 -8.00 -18.97
C TYR A 159 3.15 -6.62 -18.42
N PHE A 160 3.38 -5.64 -19.31
CA PHE A 160 3.57 -4.24 -18.92
C PHE A 160 2.32 -3.69 -18.23
N PHE A 161 1.14 -4.01 -18.75
CA PHE A 161 -0.13 -3.59 -18.17
C PHE A 161 -0.37 -4.22 -16.80
N ILE A 162 -0.03 -5.50 -16.61
CA ILE A 162 -0.11 -6.19 -15.30
C ILE A 162 0.84 -5.54 -14.29
N LEU A 163 2.07 -5.22 -14.69
CA LEU A 163 3.03 -4.54 -13.81
C LEU A 163 2.55 -3.14 -13.42
N PHE A 164 2.04 -2.38 -14.40
CA PHE A 164 1.47 -1.06 -14.17
C PHE A 164 0.29 -1.11 -13.18
N LEU A 165 -0.70 -1.99 -13.46
CA LEU A 165 -1.86 -2.17 -12.59
C LEU A 165 -1.48 -2.70 -11.20
N GLY A 166 -0.51 -3.61 -11.12
CA GLY A 166 -0.12 -4.23 -9.86
C GLY A 166 0.63 -3.27 -8.93
N LEU A 167 1.57 -2.50 -9.47
CA LEU A 167 2.51 -1.71 -8.67
C LEU A 167 2.07 -0.26 -8.46
N LEU A 168 1.50 0.38 -9.48
CA LEU A 168 1.21 1.82 -9.46
C LEU A 168 -0.23 2.14 -9.07
N MET A 169 -1.18 1.24 -9.39
CA MET A 169 -2.60 1.50 -9.22
C MET A 169 -2.98 1.83 -7.78
N VAL A 170 -2.39 1.16 -6.79
CA VAL A 170 -2.71 1.39 -5.37
C VAL A 170 -2.36 2.82 -4.96
N GLY A 171 -1.11 3.25 -5.16
CA GLY A 171 -0.70 4.61 -4.83
C GLY A 171 -1.43 5.69 -5.64
N MET A 172 -1.75 5.43 -6.92
CA MET A 172 -2.57 6.34 -7.72
C MET A 172 -3.99 6.45 -7.15
N PHE A 173 -4.63 5.32 -6.86
CA PHE A 173 -5.98 5.25 -6.32
C PHE A 173 -6.07 5.91 -4.94
N SER A 174 -5.09 5.69 -4.08
CA SER A 174 -5.03 6.27 -2.75
C SER A 174 -4.90 7.79 -2.77
N LEU A 175 -4.34 8.40 -3.83
CA LEU A 175 -4.29 9.86 -4.01
C LEU A 175 -5.58 10.47 -4.59
N VAL A 176 -6.50 9.67 -5.13
CA VAL A 176 -7.79 10.18 -5.64
C VAL A 176 -8.64 10.65 -4.45
N PRO A 177 -9.25 11.85 -4.48
CA PRO A 177 -10.08 12.34 -3.38
C PRO A 177 -11.46 11.66 -3.35
N PHE A 178 -11.51 10.43 -2.87
CA PHE A 178 -12.69 9.58 -2.84
C PHE A 178 -13.19 9.32 -1.42
N ASN A 179 -14.49 9.53 -1.20
CA ASN A 179 -15.18 9.26 0.07
C ASN A 179 -16.61 8.73 -0.20
N LYS A 180 -16.71 7.56 -0.83
CA LYS A 180 -17.99 6.87 -1.11
C LYS A 180 -17.86 5.39 -0.78
N PHE A 181 -19.00 4.71 -0.66
CA PHE A 181 -19.06 3.26 -0.41
C PHE A 181 -18.25 2.80 0.82
N PHE A 182 -18.24 3.59 1.89
CA PHE A 182 -17.48 3.32 3.12
C PHE A 182 -15.94 3.29 2.96
N ILE A 183 -15.43 3.75 1.81
CA ILE A 183 -13.99 3.87 1.55
C ILE A 183 -13.62 5.35 1.58
N LYS A 184 -12.68 5.71 2.47
CA LYS A 184 -12.07 7.04 2.55
C LYS A 184 -10.58 6.91 2.20
N THR A 185 -10.19 7.44 1.04
CA THR A 185 -8.80 7.41 0.59
C THR A 185 -7.95 8.49 1.29
N ASP A 186 -6.63 8.32 1.26
CA ASP A 186 -5.72 9.33 1.80
C ASP A 186 -5.76 10.64 1.02
N GLY A 187 -5.96 10.58 -0.29
CA GLY A 187 -6.18 11.72 -1.18
C GLY A 187 -7.36 12.57 -0.73
N TYR A 188 -8.43 11.96 -0.20
CA TYR A 188 -9.54 12.71 0.35
C TYR A 188 -9.17 13.41 1.66
N LYS A 189 -8.43 12.75 2.57
CA LYS A 189 -7.92 13.39 3.80
C LYS A 189 -7.03 14.59 3.47
N VAL A 190 -6.14 14.42 2.50
CA VAL A 190 -5.26 15.48 1.99
C VAL A 190 -6.07 16.63 1.38
N TYR A 191 -7.07 16.32 0.55
CA TYR A 191 -7.97 17.30 -0.05
C TYR A 191 -8.72 18.13 1.01
N GLU A 192 -9.26 17.48 2.04
CA GLU A 192 -9.92 18.18 3.16
C GLU A 192 -8.96 19.15 3.88
N LEU A 193 -7.72 18.73 4.12
CA LEU A 193 -6.70 19.57 4.75
C LEU A 193 -6.28 20.75 3.86
N ILE A 194 -6.07 20.52 2.56
CA ILE A 194 -5.76 21.58 1.59
C ILE A 194 -6.88 22.61 1.59
N LYS A 195 -8.14 22.17 1.53
CA LYS A 195 -9.31 23.06 1.52
C LYS A 195 -9.45 23.83 2.84
N LYS A 196 -9.29 23.16 3.99
CA LYS A 196 -9.45 23.76 5.31
C LYS A 196 -8.37 24.80 5.62
N TYR A 197 -7.12 24.51 5.28
CA TYR A 197 -5.96 25.34 5.63
C TYR A 197 -5.42 26.18 4.47
N LYS A 198 -6.09 26.15 3.29
CA LYS A 198 -5.67 26.85 2.07
C LYS A 198 -4.21 26.60 1.72
N ILE A 199 -3.79 25.33 1.78
CA ILE A 199 -2.40 24.93 1.53
C ILE A 199 -2.08 25.18 0.05
N THR A 200 -1.03 25.95 -0.22
CA THR A 200 -0.63 26.26 -1.61
C THR A 200 0.05 25.07 -2.28
N PRO A 201 -0.01 24.96 -3.62
CA PRO A 201 0.69 23.91 -4.36
C PRO A 201 2.20 23.86 -4.06
N LYS A 202 2.84 25.03 -3.87
CA LYS A 202 4.25 25.12 -3.49
C LYS A 202 4.55 24.42 -2.16
N ASN A 203 3.67 24.56 -1.16
CA ASN A 203 3.82 23.90 0.13
C ASN A 203 3.60 22.39 0.04
N ILE A 204 2.67 21.95 -0.83
CA ILE A 204 2.49 20.52 -1.11
C ILE A 204 3.76 19.94 -1.70
N VAL A 205 4.32 20.55 -2.76
CA VAL A 205 5.57 20.09 -3.38
C VAL A 205 6.73 20.04 -2.37
N LYS A 206 6.84 21.04 -1.50
CA LYS A 206 7.83 21.04 -0.41
C LYS A 206 7.62 19.86 0.56
N THR A 207 6.37 19.55 0.90
CA THR A 207 5.99 18.43 1.75
C THR A 207 6.37 17.10 1.09
N ILE A 208 6.04 16.92 -0.19
CA ILE A 208 6.43 15.76 -0.99
C ILE A 208 7.96 15.58 -0.99
N SER A 209 8.71 16.66 -1.24
CA SER A 209 10.18 16.61 -1.22
C SER A 209 10.73 16.17 0.13
N MET A 210 10.15 16.66 1.24
CA MET A 210 10.55 16.23 2.58
C MET A 210 10.21 14.76 2.84
N ILE A 211 9.02 14.30 2.44
CA ILE A 211 8.63 12.88 2.54
C ILE A 211 9.66 12.00 1.82
N LEU A 212 9.97 12.32 0.55
CA LEU A 212 10.95 11.58 -0.24
C LEU A 212 12.31 11.53 0.46
N LYS A 213 12.82 12.69 0.88
CA LYS A 213 14.13 12.79 1.56
C LYS A 213 14.18 11.93 2.81
N TYR A 214 13.21 12.09 3.71
CA TYR A 214 13.23 11.45 5.02
C TYR A 214 12.92 9.96 4.95
N CYS A 215 11.97 9.55 4.12
CA CYS A 215 11.66 8.13 3.92
C CYS A 215 12.85 7.40 3.28
N LEU A 216 13.50 7.99 2.27
CA LEU A 216 14.71 7.40 1.67
C LEU A 216 15.85 7.28 2.68
N ILE A 217 16.10 8.32 3.50
CA ILE A 217 17.10 8.24 4.57
C ILE A 217 16.79 7.06 5.51
N PHE A 218 15.52 6.85 5.88
CA PHE A 218 15.14 5.75 6.74
C PHE A 218 15.35 4.38 6.09
N VAL A 219 15.01 4.24 4.80
CA VAL A 219 15.27 3.01 4.02
C VAL A 219 16.78 2.74 3.94
N PHE A 220 17.60 3.72 3.54
CA PHE A 220 19.04 3.54 3.40
C PHE A 220 19.74 3.31 4.74
N ARG A 221 19.31 3.98 5.82
CA ARG A 221 19.82 3.70 7.17
C ARG A 221 19.54 2.24 7.55
N SER A 222 18.38 1.71 7.19
CA SER A 222 18.00 0.34 7.49
C SER A 222 18.84 -0.72 6.75
N LEU A 223 19.54 -0.35 5.67
CA LEU A 223 20.52 -1.21 4.98
C LEU A 223 21.88 -1.27 5.69
N LYS A 224 22.24 -0.27 6.50
CA LYS A 224 23.55 -0.17 7.15
C LYS A 224 23.66 -0.93 8.47
N VAL A 225 22.54 -1.45 8.98
CA VAL A 225 22.44 -2.09 10.32
C VAL A 225 22.40 -3.62 10.21
N THR A 226 22.55 -4.18 9.00
CA THR A 226 22.80 -5.61 8.76
C THR A 226 24.28 -5.88 8.60
#